data_AF-D8S4B0-F1
#
_entry.id   AF-D8S4B0-F1
#
_cell.length_a   1.000
_cell.length_b   1.000
_cell.length_c   1.000
_cell.angle_alpha   90.00
_cell.angle_beta   90.00
_cell.angle_gamma   90.00
#
_symmetry.space_group_name_H-M   'P 1'
#
loop_
_entity.id
_entity.type
_entity.pdbx_description
1 polymer ?
#
loop_
_entity_poly.entity_id
_entity_poly.type
_entity_poly.pdbx_seq_one_letter_code
_entity_poly.pdbx_strand_id
1 'polypeptide(L)'
;ARAEQEASVKKEESLLDGILSVFDPNETTKSGKKLPKSYLKAARDVVKNLREALQKDPAKEEQKFREAANTAKDSIREYLTKWKNSKEVQEQSSYQVLEKALRQLGSFYLKSGPTAVMPDDIKSEILQNLSNAEADL
;
A
#
# COMPACT_ATOMS: atom_id res chain seq x y z
N ALA A 1 11.40 -47.41 14.90
CA ALA A 1 10.43 -47.05 15.95
C ALA A 1 10.68 -45.65 16.56
N ARG A 2 11.74 -45.38 17.34
CA ARG A 2 11.92 -44.05 18.01
C ARG A 2 12.28 -42.90 17.06
N ALA A 3 13.09 -43.16 16.03
CA ALA A 3 13.50 -42.16 15.04
C ALA A 3 12.39 -41.75 14.05
N GLU A 4 11.44 -42.64 13.77
CA GLU A 4 10.30 -42.36 12.88
C GLU A 4 9.23 -41.51 13.58
N GLN A 5 9.04 -41.70 14.90
CA GLN A 5 8.13 -40.90 15.71
C GLN A 5 8.64 -39.46 15.93
N GLU A 6 9.95 -39.25 16.10
CA GLU A 6 10.51 -37.89 16.19
C GLU A 6 10.41 -37.13 14.85
N ALA A 7 10.53 -37.85 13.72
CA ALA A 7 10.40 -37.24 12.39
C ALA A 7 8.95 -36.88 12.05
N SER A 8 7.96 -37.70 12.44
CA SER A 8 6.54 -37.38 12.25
C SER A 8 6.09 -36.23 13.14
N VAL A 9 6.53 -36.19 14.41
CA VAL A 9 6.20 -35.10 15.34
C VAL A 9 6.79 -33.76 14.89
N LYS A 10 8.06 -33.72 14.45
CA LYS A 10 8.67 -32.50 13.91
C LYS A 10 7.99 -32.00 12.62
N LYS A 11 7.52 -32.93 11.80
CA LYS A 11 6.82 -32.59 10.55
C LYS A 11 5.41 -32.07 10.84
N GLU A 12 4.72 -32.62 11.82
CA GLU A 12 3.43 -32.12 12.29
C GLU A 12 3.55 -30.75 12.97
N GLU A 13 4.52 -30.54 13.87
CA GLU A 13 4.81 -29.22 14.46
C GLU A 13 5.11 -28.17 13.38
N SER A 14 5.96 -28.49 12.40
CA SER A 14 6.28 -27.56 11.31
C SER A 14 5.09 -27.22 10.40
N LEU A 15 4.15 -28.16 10.21
CA LEU A 15 2.93 -27.92 9.44
C LEU A 15 1.91 -27.11 10.25
N LEU A 16 1.80 -27.38 11.55
CA LEU A 16 0.94 -26.61 12.47
C LEU A 16 1.45 -25.17 12.63
N ASP A 17 2.76 -24.97 12.76
CA ASP A 17 3.37 -23.63 12.74
C ASP A 17 3.10 -22.88 11.43
N GLY A 18 3.16 -23.60 10.28
CA GLY A 18 2.80 -23.05 8.98
C GLY A 18 1.33 -22.62 8.89
N ILE A 19 0.41 -23.41 9.43
CA ILE A 19 -1.02 -23.10 9.47
C ILE A 19 -1.29 -21.92 10.42
N LEU A 20 -0.67 -21.89 11.60
CA LEU A 20 -0.79 -20.79 12.56
C LEU A 20 -0.20 -19.47 12.02
N SER A 21 0.86 -19.54 11.22
CA SER A 21 1.49 -18.36 10.58
C SER A 21 0.56 -17.66 9.57
N VAL A 22 -0.34 -18.40 8.91
CA VAL A 22 -1.37 -17.80 8.03
C VAL A 22 -2.28 -16.86 8.83
N PHE A 23 -2.54 -17.16 10.10
CA PHE A 23 -3.34 -16.35 11.01
C PHE A 23 -2.57 -15.23 11.72
N ASP A 24 -1.25 -15.08 11.53
CA ASP A 24 -0.52 -13.92 12.07
C ASP A 24 -1.10 -12.64 11.44
N PRO A 25 -1.64 -11.69 12.23
CA PRO A 25 -2.16 -10.45 11.70
C PRO A 25 -1.06 -9.55 11.11
N ASN A 26 0.21 -9.88 11.34
CA ASN A 26 1.38 -9.16 10.85
C ASN A 26 2.14 -9.95 9.77
N GLU A 27 2.88 -9.21 8.95
CA GLU A 27 3.77 -9.72 7.92
C GLU A 27 5.11 -8.98 8.03
N THR A 28 6.21 -9.70 7.75
CA THR A 28 7.54 -9.11 7.73
C THR A 28 7.78 -8.47 6.37
N THR A 29 7.97 -7.16 6.36
CA THR A 29 8.28 -6.39 5.15
C THR A 29 9.69 -6.67 4.63
N LYS A 30 10.00 -6.20 3.42
CA LYS A 30 11.35 -6.26 2.84
C LYS A 30 12.42 -5.59 3.71
N SER A 31 12.01 -4.60 4.52
CA SER A 31 12.88 -3.92 5.49
C SER A 31 13.13 -4.73 6.78
N GLY A 32 12.56 -5.93 6.90
CA GLY A 32 12.67 -6.79 8.08
C GLY A 32 11.72 -6.41 9.22
N LYS A 33 10.88 -5.39 9.04
CA LYS A 33 9.92 -4.93 10.06
C LYS A 33 8.61 -5.70 9.99
N LYS A 34 8.05 -6.09 11.14
CA LYS A 34 6.71 -6.67 11.25
C LYS A 34 5.65 -5.56 11.24
N LEU A 35 4.74 -5.59 10.28
CA LEU A 35 3.62 -4.64 10.16
C LEU A 35 2.29 -5.38 9.97
N PRO A 36 1.16 -4.76 10.33
CA PRO A 36 -0.15 -5.36 10.11
C PRO A 36 -0.38 -5.68 8.62
N LYS A 37 -0.78 -6.91 8.28
CA LYS A 37 -1.14 -7.32 6.90
C LYS A 37 -2.19 -6.39 6.29
N SER A 38 -3.13 -5.93 7.11
CA SER A 38 -4.16 -4.98 6.67
C SER A 38 -3.63 -3.58 6.34
N TYR A 39 -2.51 -3.17 6.94
CA TYR A 39 -1.80 -1.94 6.54
C TYR A 39 -1.12 -2.15 5.21
N LEU A 40 -0.34 -3.24 5.08
CA LEU A 40 0.39 -3.55 3.85
C LEU A 40 -0.56 -3.66 2.65
N LYS A 41 -1.69 -4.33 2.82
CA LYS A 41 -2.73 -4.42 1.79
C LYS A 41 -3.25 -3.03 1.41
N ALA A 42 -3.70 -2.23 2.38
CA ALA A 42 -4.24 -0.91 2.09
C ALA A 42 -3.22 0.01 1.41
N ALA A 43 -1.96 0.00 1.86
CA ALA A 43 -0.88 0.78 1.26
C ALA A 43 -0.56 0.32 -0.18
N ARG A 44 -0.47 -1.00 -0.42
CA ARG A 44 -0.26 -1.58 -1.76
C ARG A 44 -1.43 -1.25 -2.71
N ASP A 45 -2.67 -1.30 -2.21
CA ASP A 45 -3.86 -0.96 -2.99
C ASP A 45 -3.84 0.53 -3.38
N VAL A 46 -3.48 1.45 -2.47
CA VAL A 46 -3.29 2.87 -2.79
C VAL A 46 -2.20 3.08 -3.85
N VAL A 47 -1.02 2.48 -3.67
CA VAL A 47 0.09 2.63 -4.62
C VAL A 47 -0.32 2.15 -6.02
N LYS A 48 -0.93 0.97 -6.12
CA LYS A 48 -1.37 0.38 -7.38
C LYS A 48 -2.39 1.28 -8.07
N ASN A 49 -3.49 1.60 -7.38
CA ASN A 49 -4.62 2.27 -8.00
C ASN A 49 -4.29 3.73 -8.34
N LEU A 50 -3.52 4.42 -7.49
CA LEU A 50 -3.11 5.80 -7.77
C LEU A 50 -2.12 5.87 -8.94
N ARG A 51 -1.20 4.90 -9.08
CA ARG A 51 -0.34 4.81 -10.25
C ARG A 51 -1.13 4.59 -11.53
N GLU A 52 -2.08 3.66 -11.50
CA GLU A 52 -2.93 3.38 -12.65
C GLU A 52 -3.69 4.65 -13.07
N ALA A 53 -4.32 5.34 -12.13
CA ALA A 53 -5.03 6.59 -12.40
C ALA A 53 -4.12 7.68 -12.99
N LEU A 54 -2.92 7.88 -12.41
CA LEU A 54 -1.97 8.89 -12.88
C LEU A 54 -1.40 8.58 -14.27
N GLN A 55 -1.33 7.31 -14.67
CA GLN A 55 -0.81 6.90 -15.99
C GLN A 55 -1.82 7.06 -17.12
N LYS A 56 -3.13 7.14 -16.82
CA LYS A 56 -4.16 7.39 -17.84
C LYS A 56 -4.10 8.84 -18.33
N ASP A 57 -4.24 9.01 -19.63
CA ASP A 57 -4.36 10.33 -20.25
C ASP A 57 -5.84 10.74 -20.27
N PRO A 58 -6.27 11.74 -19.48
CA PRO A 58 -7.68 12.15 -19.45
C PRO A 58 -8.18 12.71 -20.78
N ALA A 59 -7.29 13.19 -21.66
CA ALA A 59 -7.66 13.71 -22.98
C ALA A 59 -7.92 12.60 -24.01
N LYS A 60 -7.37 11.39 -23.80
CA LYS A 60 -7.50 10.25 -24.73
C LYS A 60 -8.36 9.12 -24.17
N GLU A 61 -8.35 8.93 -22.86
CA GLU A 61 -8.94 7.79 -22.17
C GLU A 61 -9.88 8.22 -21.04
N GLU A 62 -10.73 9.24 -21.28
CA GLU A 62 -11.53 9.90 -20.26
C GLU A 62 -12.34 8.93 -19.36
N GLN A 63 -13.05 7.96 -19.95
CA GLN A 63 -13.82 6.98 -19.18
C GLN A 63 -12.93 6.12 -18.27
N LYS A 64 -11.85 5.56 -18.83
CA LYS A 64 -10.91 4.73 -18.05
C LYS A 64 -10.18 5.55 -16.99
N PHE A 65 -9.84 6.81 -17.29
CA PHE A 65 -9.28 7.74 -16.31
C PHE A 65 -10.26 7.95 -15.16
N ARG A 66 -11.55 8.21 -15.43
CA ARG A 66 -12.58 8.37 -14.39
C ARG A 66 -12.73 7.11 -13.53
N GLU A 67 -12.79 5.94 -14.15
CA GLU A 67 -12.90 4.66 -13.45
C GLU A 67 -11.69 4.44 -12.54
N ALA A 68 -10.47 4.56 -13.07
CA ALA A 68 -9.23 4.41 -12.30
C ALA A 68 -9.11 5.45 -11.18
N ALA A 69 -9.49 6.71 -11.43
CA ALA A 69 -9.48 7.77 -10.43
C ALA A 69 -10.46 7.51 -9.29
N ASN A 70 -11.65 6.96 -9.58
CA ASN A 70 -12.62 6.57 -8.56
C ASN A 70 -12.07 5.42 -7.70
N THR A 71 -11.50 4.38 -8.33
CA THR A 71 -10.86 3.28 -7.60
C THR A 71 -9.70 3.76 -6.73
N ALA A 72 -8.87 4.67 -7.23
CA ALA A 72 -7.80 5.29 -6.45
C ALA A 72 -8.37 6.07 -5.25
N LYS A 73 -9.38 6.90 -5.48
CA LYS A 73 -10.05 7.68 -4.43
C LYS A 73 -10.62 6.79 -3.32
N ASP A 74 -11.24 5.68 -3.68
CA ASP A 74 -11.80 4.73 -2.70
C ASP A 74 -10.69 4.07 -1.88
N SER A 75 -9.62 3.59 -2.53
CA SER A 75 -8.48 3.02 -1.81
C SER A 75 -7.78 4.03 -0.86
N ILE A 76 -7.65 5.29 -1.29
CA ILE A 76 -7.13 6.37 -0.44
C ILE A 76 -8.04 6.62 0.75
N ARG A 77 -9.36 6.65 0.53
CA ARG A 77 -10.34 6.84 1.60
C ARG A 77 -10.24 5.73 2.63
N GLU A 78 -10.27 4.47 2.19
CA GLU A 78 -10.14 3.30 3.06
C GLU A 78 -8.83 3.33 3.86
N TYR A 79 -7.71 3.61 3.20
CA TYR A 79 -6.41 3.76 3.84
C TYR A 79 -6.44 4.84 4.93
N LEU A 80 -6.92 6.04 4.60
CA LEU A 80 -6.95 7.17 5.54
C LEU A 80 -7.94 6.96 6.69
N THR A 81 -9.04 6.25 6.46
CA THR A 81 -10.01 5.92 7.53
C THR A 81 -9.38 5.08 8.63
N LYS A 82 -8.47 4.16 8.29
CA LYS A 82 -7.87 3.23 9.26
C LYS A 82 -6.48 3.64 9.74
N TRP A 83 -5.64 4.18 8.86
CA TRP A 83 -4.20 4.30 9.11
C TRP A 83 -3.72 5.73 9.33
N LYS A 84 -4.54 6.73 9.04
CA LYS A 84 -4.17 8.14 9.28
C LYS A 84 -3.84 8.35 10.76
N ASN A 85 -2.64 8.87 11.03
CA ASN A 85 -2.10 9.10 12.37
C ASN A 85 -2.02 7.82 13.25
N SER A 86 -2.00 6.63 12.64
CA SER A 86 -1.87 5.39 13.41
C SER A 86 -0.48 5.27 14.03
N LYS A 87 -0.44 5.16 15.36
CA LYS A 87 0.83 5.02 16.11
C LYS A 87 1.60 3.74 15.76
N GLU A 88 0.92 2.72 15.26
CA GLU A 88 1.51 1.43 14.89
C GLU A 88 2.41 1.54 13.65
N VAL A 89 2.11 2.48 12.75
CA VAL A 89 2.77 2.59 11.44
C VAL A 89 3.41 3.96 11.18
N GLN A 90 3.13 4.98 12.00
CA GLN A 90 3.63 6.35 11.77
C GLN A 90 5.15 6.51 11.71
N GLU A 91 5.90 5.60 12.36
CA GLU A 91 7.37 5.59 12.35
C GLU A 91 7.95 4.84 11.14
N GLN A 92 7.10 4.28 10.29
CA GLN A 92 7.53 3.56 9.09
C GLN A 92 7.84 4.52 7.95
N SER A 93 8.97 4.28 7.29
CA SER A 93 9.37 5.04 6.09
C SER A 93 8.30 4.94 5.00
N SER A 94 7.80 3.73 4.72
CA SER A 94 6.69 3.50 3.79
C SER A 94 5.45 4.34 4.11
N TYR A 95 5.08 4.46 5.38
CA TYR A 95 3.97 5.30 5.84
C TYR A 95 4.23 6.78 5.58
N GLN A 96 5.39 7.28 6.03
CA GLN A 96 5.74 8.71 5.92
C GLN A 96 5.82 9.18 4.46
N VAL A 97 6.41 8.36 3.59
CA VAL A 97 6.54 8.68 2.17
C VAL A 97 5.20 8.57 1.45
N LEU A 98 4.36 7.58 1.79
CA LEU A 98 3.00 7.48 1.25
C LEU A 98 2.14 8.68 1.66
N GLU A 99 2.18 9.09 2.94
CA GLU A 99 1.49 10.30 3.42
C GLU A 99 2.00 11.56 2.72
N LYS A 100 3.30 11.66 2.42
CA LYS A 100 3.85 12.76 1.62
C LYS A 100 3.22 12.80 0.23
N ALA A 101 3.13 11.66 -0.46
CA ALA A 101 2.51 11.56 -1.78
C ALA A 101 1.03 11.99 -1.75
N LEU A 102 0.26 11.49 -0.78
CA LEU A 102 -1.16 11.83 -0.62
C LEU A 102 -1.37 13.30 -0.27
N ARG A 103 -0.50 13.88 0.57
CA ARG A 103 -0.54 15.31 0.91
C ARG A 103 -0.24 16.17 -0.30
N GLN A 104 0.73 15.81 -1.12
CA GLN A 104 1.07 16.53 -2.35
C GLN A 104 -0.09 16.48 -3.35
N LEU A 105 -0.66 15.28 -3.56
CA LEU A 105 -1.86 15.09 -4.38
C LEU A 105 -3.03 15.97 -3.89
N GLY A 106 -3.35 15.90 -2.60
CA GLY A 106 -4.43 16.68 -2.00
C GLY A 106 -4.19 18.18 -2.06
N SER A 107 -2.95 18.63 -1.82
CA SER A 107 -2.59 20.05 -1.88
C SER A 107 -2.71 20.62 -3.29
N PHE A 108 -2.33 19.83 -4.31
CA PHE A 108 -2.48 20.22 -5.71
C PHE A 108 -3.96 20.45 -6.07
N TYR A 109 -4.82 19.47 -5.77
CA TYR A 109 -6.25 19.56 -6.11
C TYR A 109 -7.03 20.55 -5.23
N LEU A 110 -6.59 20.77 -3.99
CA LEU A 110 -7.13 21.83 -3.14
C LEU A 110 -6.84 23.22 -3.72
N LYS A 111 -5.63 23.43 -4.25
CA LYS A 111 -5.20 24.72 -4.82
C LYS A 111 -5.75 24.96 -6.23
N SER A 112 -5.73 23.93 -7.08
CA SER A 112 -5.97 24.04 -8.53
C SER A 112 -7.40 23.68 -8.93
N GLY A 113 -8.17 23.07 -8.03
CA GLY A 113 -9.52 22.56 -8.29
C GLY A 113 -9.53 21.09 -8.73
N PRO A 114 -10.64 20.37 -8.51
CA PRO A 114 -10.72 18.91 -8.63
C PRO A 114 -10.55 18.36 -10.05
N THR A 115 -10.69 19.20 -11.08
CA THR A 115 -10.57 18.84 -12.49
C THR A 115 -9.26 19.34 -13.12
N ALA A 116 -8.36 19.93 -12.33
CA ALA A 116 -7.11 20.46 -12.82
C ALA A 116 -6.21 19.35 -13.41
N VAL A 117 -5.59 19.66 -14.55
CA VAL A 117 -4.56 18.80 -15.16
C VAL A 117 -3.28 18.95 -14.34
N MET A 118 -2.78 17.82 -13.82
CA MET A 118 -1.58 17.80 -13.01
C MET A 118 -0.33 18.03 -13.86
N PRO A 119 0.53 19.00 -13.50
CA PRO A 119 1.85 19.18 -14.11
C PRO A 119 2.73 17.91 -14.00
N ASP A 120 3.55 17.67 -15.02
CA ASP A 120 4.38 16.45 -15.12
C ASP A 120 5.43 16.34 -14.01
N ASP A 121 5.96 17.45 -13.50
CA ASP A 121 6.89 17.50 -12.38
C ASP A 121 6.22 17.02 -11.08
N ILE A 122 5.02 17.54 -10.77
CA ILE A 122 4.24 17.12 -9.60
C ILE A 122 3.85 15.64 -9.72
N LYS A 123 3.37 15.24 -10.90
CA LYS A 123 3.01 13.85 -11.19
C LYS A 123 4.21 12.91 -11.01
N SER A 124 5.37 13.29 -11.51
CA SER A 124 6.60 12.50 -11.40
C SER A 124 7.07 12.37 -9.94
N GLU A 125 7.02 13.45 -9.16
CA GLU A 125 7.36 13.38 -7.73
C GLU A 125 6.39 12.47 -6.95
N ILE A 126 5.08 12.57 -7.23
CA ILE A 126 4.09 11.67 -6.61
C ILE A 126 4.40 10.22 -6.98
N LEU A 127 4.61 9.91 -8.26
CA LEU A 127 4.93 8.55 -8.72
C LEU A 127 6.24 8.01 -8.10
N GLN A 128 7.24 8.87 -7.90
CA GLN A 128 8.49 8.53 -7.23
C GLN A 128 8.26 8.21 -5.75
N ASN A 129 7.51 9.05 -5.03
CA ASN A 129 7.16 8.80 -3.63
C ASN A 129 6.39 7.48 -3.49
N LEU A 130 5.44 7.18 -4.40
CA LEU A 130 4.74 5.88 -4.41
C LEU A 130 5.69 4.70 -4.61
N SER A 131 6.71 4.85 -5.47
CA SER A 131 7.74 3.82 -5.67
C SER A 131 8.57 3.58 -4.42
N ASN A 132 8.98 4.66 -3.76
CA ASN A 132 9.78 4.59 -2.55
C ASN A 132 8.99 3.95 -1.41
N ALA A 133 7.70 4.28 -1.29
CA ALA A 133 6.83 3.65 -0.30
C ALA A 133 6.70 2.13 -0.55
N GLU A 134 6.50 1.71 -1.80
CA GLU A 134 6.38 0.30 -2.18
C GLU A 134 7.66 -0.52 -1.97
N ALA A 135 8.83 0.11 -2.09
CA ALA A 135 10.11 -0.54 -1.83
C ALA A 135 10.23 -1.00 -0.36
N ASP A 136 9.56 -0.30 0.56
CA ASP A 136 9.58 -0.54 2.00
C ASP A 136 8.39 -1.39 2.51
N LEU A 137 7.41 -1.71 1.64
CA LEU A 137 6.28 -2.62 1.90
C LEU A 137 6.63 -4.07 1.57
#